data_AF-A0A2H6EB40-F1
#
_entry.id   AF-A0A2H6EB40-F1
#
_cell.length_a   1.000
_cell.length_b   1.000
_cell.length_c   1.000
_cell.angle_alpha   90.00
_cell.angle_beta   90.00
_cell.angle_gamma   90.00
#
_symmetry.space_group_name_H-M   'P 1'
#
loop_
_entity.id
_entity.type
_entity.pdbx_description
1 polymer ?
#
loop_
_entity_poly.entity_id
_entity_poly.type
_entity_poly.pdbx_seq_one_letter_code
_entity_poly.pdbx_strand_id
1 'polypeptide(L)'
;MVEIRDDEIDIKTPKGIVSIKNHFVFAMTGYHPNYDFLKKAGVDISEDEIMKPKCDDDSLETNIKGIYLAGVVCAGMETGRLFIENSRSHAVNIFNHIESKSY
;
A
#
# COMPACT_ATOMS: atom_id res chain seq x y z
N MET A 1 -15.15 -16.54 0.58
CA MET A 1 -15.64 -16.90 -0.77
C MET A 1 -14.66 -17.90 -1.35
N VAL A 2 -15.15 -18.97 -1.97
CA VAL A 2 -14.33 -20.09 -2.48
C VAL A 2 -14.37 -20.12 -4.01
N GLU A 3 -15.55 -19.94 -4.59
CA GLU A 3 -15.75 -19.95 -6.04
C GLU A 3 -16.86 -18.94 -6.42
N ILE A 4 -16.72 -18.33 -7.60
CA ILE A 4 -17.74 -17.47 -8.22
C ILE A 4 -18.15 -18.14 -9.54
N ARG A 5 -19.45 -18.40 -9.70
CA ARG A 5 -20.08 -18.89 -10.94
C ARG A 5 -21.08 -17.84 -11.45
N ASP A 6 -21.64 -18.06 -12.64
CA ASP A 6 -22.47 -17.06 -13.34
C ASP A 6 -23.68 -16.58 -12.52
N ASP A 7 -24.32 -17.47 -11.75
CA ASP A 7 -25.53 -17.18 -10.98
C ASP A 7 -25.45 -17.60 -9.51
N GLU A 8 -24.27 -18.03 -9.04
CA GLU A 8 -24.07 -18.59 -7.72
C GLU A 8 -22.68 -18.30 -7.17
N ILE A 9 -22.56 -18.18 -5.85
CA ILE A 9 -21.26 -18.11 -5.16
C ILE A 9 -21.20 -19.11 -4.01
N ASP A 10 -20.00 -19.68 -3.81
CA ASP A 10 -19.70 -20.52 -2.66
C ASP A 10 -18.98 -19.73 -1.57
N ILE A 11 -19.57 -19.74 -0.37
CA ILE A 11 -19.03 -19.04 0.79
C ILE A 11 -18.65 -20.09 1.83
N LYS A 12 -17.37 -20.11 2.20
CA LYS A 12 -16.89 -20.86 3.37
C LYS A 12 -17.38 -20.17 4.64
N THR A 13 -18.19 -20.88 5.42
CA THR A 13 -18.65 -20.45 6.75
C THR A 13 -18.04 -21.36 7.83
N PRO A 14 -18.11 -21.02 9.13
CA PRO A 14 -17.67 -21.92 10.20
C PRO A 14 -18.37 -23.29 10.22
N LYS A 15 -19.56 -23.41 9.60
CA LYS A 15 -20.35 -24.65 9.54
C LYS A 15 -20.12 -25.48 8.27
N GLY A 16 -19.28 -25.00 7.36
CA GLY A 16 -19.06 -25.60 6.05
C GLY A 16 -19.30 -24.61 4.90
N ILE A 17 -19.18 -25.11 3.69
CA ILE A 17 -19.44 -24.34 2.47
C ILE A 17 -20.96 -24.22 2.28
N VAL A 18 -21.42 -23.01 1.95
CA VAL A 18 -22.80 -22.72 1.59
C VAL A 18 -22.80 -22.05 0.21
N SER A 19 -23.65 -22.54 -0.67
CA SER A 19 -23.88 -21.99 -2.00
C SER A 19 -25.10 -21.07 -1.97
N ILE A 20 -24.97 -19.86 -2.52
CA ILE A 20 -26.06 -18.88 -2.59
C ILE A 20 -26.20 -18.33 -4.00
N LYS A 21 -27.46 -18.18 -4.45
CA LYS A 21 -27.78 -17.52 -5.72
C LYS A 21 -27.32 -16.06 -5.68
N ASN A 22 -26.54 -15.62 -6.66
CA ASN A 22 -25.94 -14.30 -6.70
C ASN A 22 -25.65 -13.87 -8.14
N HIS A 23 -25.99 -12.64 -8.52
CA HIS A 23 -25.81 -12.13 -9.89
C HIS A 23 -24.62 -11.15 -10.05
N PHE A 24 -24.16 -10.53 -8.96
CA PHE A 24 -23.09 -9.54 -8.99
C PHE A 24 -22.18 -9.69 -7.78
N VAL A 25 -20.87 -9.48 -7.96
CA VAL A 25 -19.88 -9.52 -6.89
C VAL A 25 -19.15 -8.19 -6.82
N PHE A 26 -19.15 -7.57 -5.63
CA PHE A 26 -18.32 -6.41 -5.32
C PHE A 26 -17.12 -6.87 -4.48
N ALA A 27 -15.96 -7.04 -5.11
CA ALA A 27 -14.73 -7.40 -4.42
C ALA A 27 -14.10 -6.18 -3.73
N MET A 28 -14.66 -5.78 -2.58
CA MET A 28 -14.16 -4.67 -1.77
C MET A 28 -12.98 -5.09 -0.87
N THR A 29 -12.00 -5.80 -1.41
CA THR A 29 -10.85 -6.37 -0.66
C THR A 29 -9.71 -5.37 -0.46
N GLY A 30 -9.96 -4.07 -0.68
CA GLY A 30 -8.96 -3.02 -0.57
C GLY A 30 -8.03 -2.91 -1.77
N TYR A 31 -6.88 -2.30 -1.55
CA TYR A 31 -5.83 -2.06 -2.54
C TYR A 31 -4.46 -2.18 -1.86
N HIS A 32 -3.41 -2.29 -2.67
CA HIS A 32 -2.02 -2.24 -2.20
C HIS A 32 -1.19 -1.31 -3.09
N PRO A 33 -0.06 -0.78 -2.61
CA PRO A 33 0.89 -0.04 -3.43
C PRO A 33 1.42 -0.86 -4.61
N ASN A 34 1.82 -0.19 -5.68
CA ASN A 34 2.51 -0.84 -6.81
C ASN A 34 3.99 -1.10 -6.44
N TYR A 35 4.24 -2.21 -5.76
CA TYR A 35 5.57 -2.61 -5.31
C TYR A 35 6.53 -2.91 -6.46
N ASP A 36 6.03 -3.41 -7.59
CA ASP A 36 6.87 -3.71 -8.76
C ASP A 36 7.49 -2.43 -9.33
N PHE A 37 6.75 -1.32 -9.33
CA PHE A 37 7.29 -0.02 -9.72
C PHE A 37 8.41 0.44 -8.79
N LEU A 38 8.21 0.34 -7.47
CA LEU A 38 9.20 0.74 -6.48
C LEU A 38 10.48 -0.13 -6.55
N LYS A 39 10.31 -1.46 -6.68
CA LYS A 39 11.44 -2.38 -6.87
C LYS A 39 12.22 -2.08 -8.14
N LYS A 40 11.54 -1.77 -9.25
CA LYS A 40 12.19 -1.36 -10.51
C LYS A 40 12.96 -0.05 -10.38
N ALA A 41 12.52 0.85 -9.50
CA ALA A 41 13.25 2.07 -9.17
C ALA A 41 14.44 1.84 -8.21
N GLY A 42 14.64 0.61 -7.73
CA GLY A 42 15.71 0.24 -6.78
C GLY A 42 15.36 0.49 -5.31
N VAL A 43 14.11 0.81 -5.00
CA VAL A 43 13.68 1.06 -3.61
C VAL A 43 13.56 -0.26 -2.86
N ASP A 44 14.23 -0.36 -1.72
CA ASP A 44 14.14 -1.52 -0.83
C ASP A 44 12.75 -1.58 -0.20
N ILE A 45 12.20 -2.80 -0.03
CA ILE A 45 10.92 -3.04 0.64
C ILE A 45 11.15 -4.11 1.70
N SER A 46 10.56 -3.97 2.88
CA SER A 46 10.66 -4.99 3.92
C SER A 46 10.13 -6.34 3.44
N GLU A 47 10.73 -7.43 3.92
CA GLU A 47 10.34 -8.80 3.58
C GLU A 47 9.21 -9.34 4.46
N ASP A 48 8.77 -8.57 5.45
CA ASP A 48 7.61 -8.90 6.28
C ASP A 48 6.29 -8.65 5.54
N GLU A 49 5.19 -9.12 6.14
CA GLU A 49 3.82 -8.93 5.63
C GLU A 49 3.41 -7.46 5.47
N ILE A 50 4.13 -6.53 6.13
CA ILE A 50 3.86 -5.10 6.02
C ILE A 50 4.36 -4.57 4.67
N MET A 51 5.44 -5.15 4.11
CA MET A 51 6.02 -4.71 2.84
C MET A 51 6.21 -3.18 2.79
N LYS A 52 6.79 -2.60 3.86
CA LYS A 52 7.03 -1.17 3.98
C LYS A 52 8.21 -0.78 3.08
N PRO A 53 8.06 0.19 2.16
CA PRO A 53 9.19 0.76 1.44
C PRO A 53 10.17 1.43 2.41
N LYS A 54 11.46 1.25 2.17
CA LYS A 54 12.50 1.85 3.01
C LYS A 54 12.68 3.31 2.64
N CYS A 55 12.37 4.19 3.58
CA CYS A 55 12.71 5.60 3.55
C CYS A 55 13.11 6.07 4.95
N ASP A 56 13.86 7.16 4.99
CA ASP A 56 14.13 7.90 6.21
C ASP A 56 12.84 8.49 6.78
N ASP A 57 12.58 8.36 8.08
CA ASP A 57 11.29 8.75 8.66
C ASP A 57 11.11 10.28 8.73
N ASP A 58 12.20 11.06 8.71
CA ASP A 58 12.16 12.52 8.75
C ASP A 58 12.09 13.11 7.34
N SER A 59 13.07 12.83 6.49
CA SER A 59 13.20 13.39 5.13
C SER A 59 12.37 12.69 4.07
N LEU A 60 11.98 11.45 4.34
CA LEU A 60 11.30 10.54 3.41
C LEU A 60 12.09 10.20 2.14
N GLU A 61 13.41 10.41 2.15
CA GLU A 61 14.29 9.92 1.09
C GLU A 61 14.44 8.39 1.22
N THR A 62 14.38 7.70 0.08
CA THR A 62 14.60 6.25 0.03
C THR A 62 16.09 5.91 0.12
N ASN A 63 16.42 4.62 0.07
CA ASN A 63 17.80 4.16 -0.15
C ASN A 63 18.40 4.67 -1.48
N ILE A 64 17.58 5.13 -2.42
CA ILE A 64 18.03 5.73 -3.68
C ILE A 64 18.02 7.26 -3.55
N LYS A 65 19.21 7.86 -3.63
CA LYS A 65 19.39 9.32 -3.53
C LYS A 65 18.54 10.05 -4.56
N GLY A 66 17.78 11.05 -4.13
CA GLY A 66 16.88 11.83 -4.98
C GLY A 66 15.51 11.19 -5.24
N ILE A 67 15.25 9.99 -4.74
CA ILE A 67 13.91 9.38 -4.75
C ILE A 67 13.29 9.50 -3.36
N TYR A 68 12.11 10.12 -3.31
CA TYR A 68 11.34 10.36 -2.09
C TYR A 68 9.97 9.71 -2.16
N LEU A 69 9.42 9.33 -1.01
CA LEU A 69 8.08 8.76 -0.91
C LEU A 69 7.17 9.66 -0.06
N ALA A 70 5.94 9.88 -0.51
CA ALA A 70 4.96 10.67 0.21
C ALA A 70 3.58 10.03 0.15
N GLY A 71 2.78 10.23 1.21
CA GLY A 71 1.45 9.65 1.30
C GLY A 71 1.44 8.19 1.75
N VAL A 72 0.31 7.53 1.48
CA VAL A 72 -0.02 6.17 1.97
C VAL A 72 0.98 5.09 1.57
N VAL A 73 1.75 5.31 0.49
CA VAL A 73 2.79 4.38 0.05
C VAL A 73 3.83 4.10 1.13
N CYS A 74 4.11 5.07 2.02
CA CYS A 74 5.07 4.92 3.11
C CYS A 74 4.62 3.93 4.20
N ALA A 75 3.33 3.53 4.22
CA ALA A 75 2.79 2.58 5.20
C ALA A 75 2.79 1.11 4.71
N GLY A 76 3.14 0.85 3.45
CA GLY A 76 3.04 -0.50 2.89
C GLY A 76 1.61 -1.05 2.95
N MET A 77 1.46 -2.25 3.50
CA MET A 77 0.18 -2.97 3.67
C MET A 77 -0.62 -2.49 4.89
N GLU A 78 -0.04 -1.64 5.77
CA GLU A 78 -0.79 -0.96 6.85
C GLU A 78 -1.65 0.19 6.29
N THR A 79 -2.60 -0.15 5.42
CA THR A 79 -3.43 0.82 4.66
C THR A 79 -4.29 1.75 5.52
N GLY A 80 -4.44 1.48 6.82
CA GLY A 80 -5.13 2.32 7.80
C GLY A 80 -4.22 3.22 8.65
N ARG A 81 -2.93 3.32 8.34
CA ARG A 81 -1.96 4.10 9.15
C ARG A 81 -1.80 5.54 8.67
N LEU A 82 -1.80 5.74 7.34
CA LEU A 82 -1.61 7.04 6.72
C LEU A 82 -2.89 7.49 6.03
N PHE A 83 -3.22 8.76 6.23
CA PHE A 83 -4.38 9.47 5.70
C PHE A 83 -3.92 10.84 5.21
N ILE A 84 -4.78 11.53 4.45
CA ILE A 84 -4.45 12.85 3.89
C ILE A 84 -4.00 13.82 4.99
N GLU A 85 -4.66 13.77 6.14
CA GLU A 85 -4.45 14.67 7.28
C GLU A 85 -3.06 14.52 7.89
N ASN A 86 -2.57 13.28 8.03
CA ASN A 86 -1.31 12.98 8.68
C ASN A 86 -0.13 12.83 7.70
N SER A 87 -0.40 12.60 6.41
CA SER A 87 0.64 12.45 5.40
C SER A 87 0.93 13.73 4.60
N ARG A 88 0.10 14.77 4.70
CA ARG A 88 0.34 16.04 3.98
C ARG A 88 1.64 16.74 4.42
N SER A 89 2.09 16.50 5.65
CA SER A 89 3.36 17.02 6.18
C SER A 89 4.58 16.46 5.43
N HIS A 90 4.44 15.30 4.79
CA HIS A 90 5.50 14.65 4.02
C HIS A 90 6.09 15.60 2.96
N ALA A 91 5.24 16.41 2.31
CA ALA A 91 5.69 17.37 1.32
C ALA A 91 6.66 18.41 1.92
N VAL A 92 6.31 18.97 3.09
CA VAL A 92 7.14 19.97 3.77
C VAL A 92 8.50 19.38 4.14
N ASN A 93 8.51 18.16 4.67
CA ASN A 93 9.74 17.48 5.03
C ASN A 93 10.66 17.24 3.82
N ILE A 94 10.10 16.75 2.71
CA ILE A 94 10.84 16.51 1.47
C ILE A 94 11.42 17.81 0.93
N PHE A 95 10.63 18.89 0.85
CA PHE A 95 11.12 20.18 0.37
C PHE A 95 12.22 20.75 1.24
N ASN A 96 12.06 20.72 2.57
CA ASN A 96 13.10 21.17 3.50
C ASN A 96 14.41 20.39 3.32
N HIS A 97 14.31 19.08 3.09
CA HIS A 97 15.49 18.24 2.85
C HIS A 97 16.14 18.49 1.48
N ILE A 98 15.36 18.80 0.45
CA ILE A 98 15.90 19.18 -0.85
C ILE A 98 16.63 20.53 -0.77
N GLU A 99 16.04 21.53 -0.08
CA GLU A 99 16.66 22.85 0.11
C GLU A 99 17.97 22.76 0.90
N SER A 100 18.01 21.95 1.96
CA SER A 100 19.21 21.79 2.79
C SER A 100 20.38 21.14 2.04
N LYS A 101 20.09 20.42 0.94
CA LYS A 101 21.10 19.74 0.12
C LYS A 101 21.77 20.62 -0.93
N SER A 102 21.41 21.90 -1.05
CA SER A 102 22.02 22.95 -1.91
C SER A 102 23.04 22.40 -2.92
N TYR A 103 22.52 21.98 -4.08
CA TYR A 103 23.32 21.60 -5.25
C TYR A 103 23.90 22.82 -5.95
#